data_AF-A0A933T6N2-F1
#
_entry.id   AF-A0A933T6N2-F1
#
_cell.length_a   1.000
_cell.length_b   1.000
_cell.length_c   1.000
_cell.angle_alpha   90.00
_cell.angle_beta   90.00
_cell.angle_gamma   90.00
#
_symmetry.space_group_name_H-M   'P 1'
#
loop_
_entity.id
_entity.type
_entity.pdbx_description
1 polymer ?
#
loop_
_entity_poly.entity_id
_entity_poly.type
_entity_poly.pdbx_seq_one_letter_code
_entity_poly.pdbx_strand_id
1 'polypeptide(L)'
;MNLLNYELSWHDREKWDKTIRLLKEFSEDHNGDLSYIKDTARIIKYRIDGIDAFIQQNTAAVCPSCENVCCVNKHGFYDYEDLIYVYALGIAPPVYKKGVSDTEPCRFLSEAGCAIERSIRPFRCNWYFCGALLKHIENGPAKPYRIFIKQLDEIVDLRKEMLDGFFRILKSA
;
A
#
# COMPACT_ATOMS: atom_id res chain seq x y z
N MET A 1 -12.36 -6.17 20.70
CA MET A 1 -11.35 -6.81 19.82
C MET A 1 -10.05 -6.00 19.90
N ASN A 2 -8.94 -6.52 20.46
CA ASN A 2 -7.75 -5.66 20.68
C ASN A 2 -6.82 -5.62 19.45
N LEU A 3 -7.30 -5.03 18.36
CA LEU A 3 -6.50 -4.78 17.15
C LEU A 3 -5.52 -3.60 17.29
N LEU A 4 -5.58 -2.85 18.41
CA LEU A 4 -4.83 -1.60 18.62
C LEU A 4 -3.34 -1.79 18.96
N ASN A 5 -2.91 -3.01 19.31
CA ASN A 5 -1.58 -3.27 19.89
C ASN A 5 -0.76 -4.31 19.10
N TYR A 6 -1.08 -4.58 17.84
CA TYR A 6 -0.41 -5.63 17.09
C TYR A 6 0.53 -5.08 16.01
N GLU A 7 1.84 -5.14 16.26
CA GLU A 7 2.81 -5.21 15.17
C GLU A 7 2.49 -6.45 14.32
N LEU A 8 2.08 -6.24 13.07
CA LEU A 8 1.78 -7.31 12.15
C LEU A 8 3.07 -7.74 11.44
N SER A 9 3.54 -8.95 11.72
CA SER A 9 4.65 -9.55 11.00
C SER A 9 4.14 -10.69 10.14
N TRP A 10 4.38 -10.62 8.82
CA TRP A 10 4.08 -11.72 7.91
C TRP A 10 4.80 -13.02 8.31
N HIS A 11 5.99 -12.91 8.91
CA HIS A 11 6.77 -14.05 9.37
C HIS A 11 6.09 -14.78 10.54
N ASP A 12 5.17 -14.13 11.26
CA ASP A 12 4.28 -14.75 12.25
C ASP A 12 2.91 -15.04 11.60
N ARG A 13 2.82 -16.21 10.96
CA ARG A 13 1.62 -16.61 10.20
C ARG A 13 0.38 -16.79 11.04
N GLU A 14 0.53 -17.27 12.28
CA GLU A 14 -0.62 -17.45 13.17
C GLU A 14 -1.24 -16.09 13.52
N LYS A 15 -0.40 -15.13 13.89
CA LYS A 15 -0.82 -13.75 14.16
C LYS A 15 -1.38 -13.08 12.91
N TRP A 16 -0.78 -13.32 11.75
CA TRP A 16 -1.25 -12.81 10.47
C TRP A 16 -2.68 -13.29 10.16
N ASP A 17 -2.87 -14.61 10.12
CA ASP A 17 -4.14 -15.23 9.74
C ASP A 17 -5.24 -14.88 10.76
N LYS A 18 -4.88 -14.76 12.05
CA LYS A 18 -5.77 -14.27 13.11
C LYS A 18 -6.19 -12.81 12.87
N THR A 19 -5.25 -11.94 12.53
CA THR A 19 -5.53 -10.51 12.28
C THR A 19 -6.46 -10.34 11.09
N ILE A 20 -6.21 -11.07 10.00
CA ILE A 20 -7.07 -11.10 8.81
C ILE A 20 -8.50 -11.51 9.18
N ARG A 21 -8.66 -12.60 9.95
CA ARG A 21 -9.98 -13.08 10.35
C ARG A 21 -10.72 -12.04 11.18
N LEU A 22 -10.07 -11.46 12.19
CA LEU A 22 -10.67 -10.44 13.04
C LEU A 22 -11.08 -9.18 12.26
N LEU A 23 -10.21 -8.70 11.35
CA LEU A 23 -10.54 -7.56 10.48
C LEU A 23 -11.74 -7.84 9.60
N LYS A 24 -11.83 -9.06 9.05
CA LYS A 24 -12.96 -9.47 8.22
C LYS A 24 -14.26 -9.50 9.02
N GLU A 25 -14.28 -10.18 10.16
CA GLU A 25 -15.45 -10.28 11.06
C GLU A 25 -15.93 -8.87 11.46
N PHE A 26 -15.02 -8.01 11.91
CA PHE A 26 -15.36 -6.64 12.30
C PHE A 26 -15.92 -5.81 11.13
N SER A 27 -15.34 -5.96 9.94
CA SER A 27 -15.80 -5.24 8.74
C SER A 27 -17.19 -5.69 8.29
N GLU A 28 -17.56 -6.95 8.54
CA GLU A 28 -18.88 -7.50 8.27
C GLU A 28 -19.89 -7.00 9.31
N ASP A 29 -19.55 -7.05 10.60
CA ASP A 29 -20.41 -6.62 11.71
C ASP A 29 -20.70 -5.11 11.69
N HIS A 30 -19.73 -4.29 11.29
CA HIS A 30 -19.81 -2.82 11.30
C HIS A 30 -19.90 -2.23 9.88
N ASN A 31 -20.43 -3.00 8.93
CA ASN A 31 -20.46 -2.62 7.51
C ASN A 31 -21.10 -1.24 7.25
N GLY A 32 -22.15 -0.90 8.00
CA GLY A 32 -22.82 0.41 7.90
C GLY A 32 -21.99 1.56 8.47
N ASP A 33 -21.41 1.37 9.65
CA ASP A 33 -20.58 2.37 10.33
C ASP A 33 -19.30 2.68 9.56
N LEU A 34 -18.80 1.70 8.81
CA LEU A 34 -17.62 1.84 7.95
C LEU A 34 -17.91 2.49 6.59
N SER A 35 -19.13 2.93 6.28
CA SER A 35 -19.46 3.47 4.94
C SER A 35 -18.53 4.60 4.50
N TYR A 36 -18.30 5.61 5.34
CA TYR A 36 -17.40 6.72 5.02
C TYR A 36 -15.94 6.26 4.87
N ILE A 37 -15.50 5.25 5.64
CA ILE A 37 -14.17 4.64 5.51
C ILE A 37 -14.00 4.03 4.12
N LYS A 38 -15.02 3.33 3.64
CA LYS A 38 -15.04 2.73 2.31
C LYS A 38 -15.00 3.80 1.22
N ASP A 39 -15.72 4.90 1.40
CA ASP A 39 -15.69 6.02 0.46
C ASP A 39 -14.31 6.70 0.43
N THR A 40 -13.71 6.98 1.59
CA THR A 40 -12.34 7.53 1.66
C THR A 40 -11.33 6.57 1.03
N ALA A 41 -11.45 5.25 1.25
CA ALA A 41 -10.59 4.25 0.60
C ALA A 41 -10.72 4.27 -0.93
N ARG A 42 -11.94 4.42 -1.48
CA ARG A 42 -12.15 4.56 -2.93
C ARG A 42 -11.51 5.84 -3.49
N ILE A 43 -11.58 6.94 -2.76
CA ILE A 43 -10.92 8.20 -3.15
C ILE A 43 -9.41 8.02 -3.14
N ILE A 44 -8.83 7.39 -2.11
CA ILE A 44 -7.40 7.05 -2.05
C ILE A 44 -7.00 6.21 -3.26
N LYS A 45 -7.76 5.15 -3.57
CA LYS A 45 -7.52 4.32 -4.76
C LYS A 45 -7.47 5.17 -6.03
N TYR A 46 -8.50 5.98 -6.26
CA TYR A 46 -8.58 6.87 -7.43
C TYR A 46 -7.37 7.82 -7.52
N ARG A 47 -6.91 8.37 -6.39
CA ARG A 47 -5.73 9.24 -6.35
C ARG A 47 -4.43 8.49 -6.65
N ILE A 48 -4.26 7.28 -6.12
CA ILE A 48 -3.09 6.44 -6.40
C ILE A 48 -3.06 6.05 -7.89
N ASP A 49 -4.20 5.70 -8.47
CA ASP A 49 -4.31 5.40 -9.90
C ASP A 49 -3.92 6.63 -10.74
N GLY A 50 -4.31 7.83 -10.29
CA GLY A 50 -3.96 9.10 -10.93
C GLY A 50 -2.47 9.43 -10.95
N ILE A 51 -1.65 8.87 -10.05
CA ILE A 51 -0.19 9.05 -10.03
C ILE A 51 0.58 7.87 -10.66
N ASP A 52 -0.11 6.78 -11.01
CA ASP A 52 0.53 5.56 -11.52
C ASP A 52 1.33 5.82 -12.80
N ALA A 53 0.74 6.53 -13.76
CA ALA A 53 1.41 6.83 -15.03
C ALA A 53 2.71 7.62 -14.83
N PHE A 54 2.72 8.60 -13.91
CA PHE A 54 3.93 9.36 -13.60
C PHE A 54 5.01 8.45 -13.03
N ILE A 55 4.68 7.62 -12.03
CA ILE A 55 5.67 6.71 -11.45
C ILE A 55 6.14 5.69 -12.49
N GLN A 56 5.22 5.10 -13.26
CA GLN A 56 5.54 4.09 -14.26
C GLN A 56 6.49 4.61 -15.33
N GLN A 57 6.27 5.83 -15.85
CA GLN A 57 7.15 6.46 -16.84
C GLN A 57 8.58 6.61 -16.30
N ASN A 58 8.73 7.11 -15.06
CA ASN A 58 10.04 7.31 -14.45
C ASN A 58 10.72 5.96 -14.11
N THR A 59 9.97 4.97 -13.61
CA THR A 59 10.52 3.64 -13.33
C THR A 59 10.92 2.89 -14.59
N ALA A 60 10.17 3.03 -15.69
CA ALA A 60 10.51 2.39 -16.97
C ALA A 60 11.83 2.94 -17.56
N ALA A 61 12.19 4.19 -17.25
CA ALA A 61 13.45 4.79 -17.67
C ALA A 61 14.65 4.37 -16.81
N VAL A 62 14.44 4.04 -15.53
CA VAL A 62 15.51 3.83 -14.54
C VAL A 62 15.70 2.37 -14.15
N CYS A 63 14.60 1.65 -13.89
CA CYS A 63 14.64 0.32 -13.28
C CYS A 63 15.22 -0.78 -14.19
N PRO A 64 15.01 -0.82 -15.52
CA PRO A 64 15.52 -1.90 -16.37
C PRO A 64 17.04 -2.05 -16.38
N SER A 65 17.80 -0.98 -16.08
CA SER A 65 19.26 -0.99 -16.01
C SER A 65 19.78 -0.98 -14.57
N CYS A 66 18.95 -1.26 -13.58
CA CYS A 66 19.32 -1.17 -12.17
C CYS A 66 20.06 -2.43 -11.70
N GLU A 67 21.29 -2.27 -11.21
CA GLU A 67 22.08 -3.37 -10.63
C GLU A 67 21.64 -3.73 -9.21
N ASN A 68 21.06 -2.76 -8.48
CA ASN A 68 20.65 -2.89 -7.08
C ASN A 68 19.12 -2.78 -6.96
N VAL A 69 18.43 -3.90 -7.21
CA VAL A 69 16.96 -3.96 -7.19
C VAL A 69 16.43 -3.66 -5.79
N CYS A 70 15.78 -2.50 -5.62
CA CYS A 70 15.17 -2.11 -4.34
C CYS A 70 13.80 -2.76 -4.09
N CYS A 71 13.17 -3.33 -5.12
CA CYS A 71 11.91 -4.05 -5.01
C CYS A 71 12.13 -5.46 -4.46
N VAL A 72 12.31 -5.58 -3.14
CA VAL A 72 12.55 -6.85 -2.43
C VAL A 72 11.33 -7.33 -1.63
N ASN A 73 11.31 -8.61 -1.25
CA ASN A 73 10.16 -9.22 -0.55
C ASN A 73 9.77 -8.49 0.74
N LYS A 74 10.73 -8.00 1.53
CA LYS A 74 10.46 -7.26 2.77
C LYS A 74 9.48 -6.10 2.61
N HIS A 75 9.46 -5.45 1.44
CA HIS A 75 8.57 -4.33 1.16
C HIS A 75 7.22 -4.75 0.60
N GLY A 76 7.10 -5.98 0.08
CA GLY A 76 5.92 -6.49 -0.60
C GLY A 76 4.81 -7.00 0.32
N PHE A 77 5.06 -7.08 1.63
CA PHE A 77 4.06 -7.49 2.62
C PHE A 77 3.26 -6.28 3.13
N TYR A 78 1.95 -6.44 3.24
CA TYR A 78 1.10 -5.46 3.90
C TYR A 78 1.41 -5.34 5.39
N ASP A 79 1.28 -4.13 5.90
CA ASP A 79 1.08 -3.89 7.32
C ASP A 79 -0.41 -3.94 7.69
N TYR A 80 -0.71 -3.57 8.94
CA TYR A 80 -2.07 -3.61 9.45
C TYR A 80 -2.96 -2.54 8.81
N GLU A 81 -2.41 -1.35 8.60
CA GLU A 81 -3.06 -0.21 7.95
C GLU A 81 -3.38 -0.51 6.47
N ASP A 82 -2.49 -1.21 5.79
CA ASP A 82 -2.70 -1.73 4.44
C ASP A 82 -3.88 -2.70 4.40
N LEU A 83 -3.99 -3.61 5.38
CA LEU A 83 -5.12 -4.53 5.48
C LEU A 83 -6.44 -3.80 5.68
N ILE A 84 -6.50 -2.81 6.58
CA ILE A 84 -7.70 -1.97 6.76
C ILE A 84 -8.13 -1.37 5.43
N TYR A 85 -7.18 -0.78 4.70
CA TYR A 85 -7.44 -0.15 3.41
C TYR A 85 -7.99 -1.13 2.37
N VAL A 86 -7.36 -2.30 2.18
CA VAL A 86 -7.85 -3.27 1.16
C VAL A 86 -9.20 -3.88 1.54
N TYR A 87 -9.47 -4.12 2.83
CA TYR A 87 -10.78 -4.58 3.29
C TYR A 87 -11.86 -3.51 3.14
N ALA A 88 -11.53 -2.22 3.35
CA ALA A 88 -12.43 -1.11 3.08
C ALA A 88 -12.80 -1.03 1.58
N LEU A 89 -11.89 -1.39 0.69
CA LEU A 89 -12.18 -1.53 -0.74
C LEU A 89 -12.98 -2.80 -1.10
N GLY A 90 -13.18 -3.72 -0.16
CA GLY A 90 -13.80 -5.02 -0.43
C GLY A 90 -12.90 -5.97 -1.22
N ILE A 91 -11.58 -5.79 -1.15
CA ILE A 91 -10.59 -6.57 -1.91
C ILE A 91 -9.89 -7.55 -0.97
N ALA A 92 -9.67 -8.77 -1.44
CA ALA A 92 -8.87 -9.75 -0.72
C ALA A 92 -7.36 -9.44 -0.85
N PRO A 93 -6.57 -9.56 0.24
CA PRO A 93 -5.11 -9.47 0.16
C PRO A 93 -4.50 -10.48 -0.83
N PRO A 94 -3.35 -10.17 -1.44
CA PRO A 94 -2.71 -11.08 -2.37
C PRO A 94 -2.23 -12.35 -1.66
N VAL A 95 -2.20 -13.46 -2.39
CA VAL A 95 -1.65 -14.71 -1.86
C VAL A 95 -0.14 -14.59 -1.76
N TYR A 96 0.43 -14.79 -0.57
CA TYR A 96 1.87 -14.74 -0.30
C TYR A 96 2.52 -16.13 -0.30
N LYS A 97 3.71 -16.25 -0.92
CA LYS A 97 4.51 -17.49 -0.98
C LYS A 97 5.25 -17.63 0.35
N LYS A 98 5.37 -18.87 0.83
CA LYS A 98 6.11 -19.19 2.05
C LYS A 98 7.60 -19.34 1.73
N GLY A 99 8.44 -19.11 2.74
CA GLY A 99 9.88 -19.38 2.68
C GLY A 99 10.67 -18.47 1.73
N VAL A 100 10.13 -17.31 1.36
CA VAL A 100 10.86 -16.31 0.57
C VAL A 100 11.78 -15.49 1.46
N SER A 101 13.00 -15.20 0.99
CA SER A 101 13.91 -14.32 1.72
C SER A 101 13.48 -12.87 1.59
N ASP A 102 13.57 -12.11 2.67
CA ASP A 102 13.26 -10.67 2.71
C ASP A 102 14.10 -9.85 1.72
N THR A 103 15.31 -10.32 1.40
CA THR A 103 16.28 -9.64 0.52
C THR A 103 16.22 -10.09 -0.93
N GLU A 104 15.52 -11.18 -1.24
CA GLU A 104 15.30 -11.60 -2.62
C GLU A 104 14.38 -10.61 -3.36
N PRO A 105 14.47 -10.57 -4.71
CA PRO A 105 13.51 -9.82 -5.51
C PRO A 105 12.08 -10.12 -5.08
N CYS A 106 11.28 -9.07 -5.00
CA CYS A 106 9.89 -9.17 -4.57
C CYS A 106 9.18 -10.20 -5.45
N ARG A 107 8.48 -11.14 -4.81
CA ARG A 107 7.73 -12.22 -5.48
C ARG A 107 6.63 -11.75 -6.45
N PHE A 108 6.29 -10.47 -6.42
CA PHE A 108 5.35 -9.84 -7.34
C PHE A 108 6.04 -9.07 -8.47
N LEU A 109 7.36 -8.95 -8.44
CA LEU A 109 8.13 -8.31 -9.50
C LEU A 109 8.22 -9.25 -10.70
N SER A 110 7.93 -8.72 -11.88
CA SER A 110 8.06 -9.39 -13.18
C SER A 110 8.88 -8.51 -14.14
N GLU A 111 9.16 -9.02 -15.34
CA GLU A 111 9.85 -8.26 -16.39
C GLU A 111 9.09 -6.98 -16.79
N ALA A 112 7.76 -6.97 -16.64
CA ALA A 112 6.92 -5.80 -16.92
C ALA A 112 6.74 -4.87 -15.70
N GLY A 113 7.46 -5.12 -14.60
CA GLY A 113 7.27 -4.44 -13.32
C GLY A 113 6.41 -5.25 -12.35
N CYS A 114 5.86 -4.59 -11.33
CA CYS A 114 5.08 -5.27 -10.29
C CYS A 114 3.72 -5.73 -10.83
N ALA A 115 3.40 -7.01 -10.62
CA ALA A 115 2.16 -7.66 -11.04
C ALA A 115 0.93 -7.25 -10.21
N ILE A 116 1.12 -6.54 -9.09
CA ILE A 116 0.02 -5.94 -8.32
C ILE A 116 -0.25 -4.54 -8.85
N GLU A 117 -1.54 -4.22 -9.07
CA GLU A 117 -2.01 -2.87 -9.37
C GLU A 117 -1.53 -1.86 -8.30
N ARG A 118 -1.07 -0.67 -8.72
CA ARG A 118 -0.42 0.28 -7.82
C ARG A 118 -1.24 0.64 -6.60
N SER A 119 -2.54 0.90 -6.77
CA SER A 119 -3.46 1.22 -5.67
C SER A 119 -3.63 0.10 -4.66
N ILE A 120 -3.25 -1.12 -5.00
CA ILE A 120 -3.36 -2.32 -4.16
C ILE A 120 -2.00 -2.71 -3.60
N ARG A 121 -0.89 -2.09 -4.00
CA ARG A 121 0.42 -2.37 -3.39
C ARG A 121 0.45 -1.91 -1.92
N PRO A 122 1.32 -2.49 -1.07
CA PRO A 122 1.56 -1.96 0.28
C PRO A 122 1.84 -0.46 0.21
N PHE A 123 1.34 0.32 1.17
CA PHE A 123 1.41 1.78 1.10
C PHE A 123 2.86 2.25 0.88
N ARG A 124 3.82 1.66 1.60
CA ARG A 124 5.25 1.94 1.42
C ARG A 124 5.78 1.80 -0.01
N CYS A 125 5.24 0.90 -0.84
CA CYS A 125 5.67 0.69 -2.22
C CYS A 125 5.35 1.90 -3.13
N ASN A 126 4.49 2.81 -2.67
CA ASN A 126 4.13 4.03 -3.37
C ASN A 126 4.92 5.26 -2.87
N TRP A 127 5.64 5.14 -1.74
CA TRP A 127 6.40 6.24 -1.11
C TRP A 127 7.92 6.01 -1.12
N TYR A 128 8.38 4.81 -1.49
CA TYR A 128 9.81 4.54 -1.63
C TYR A 128 10.30 4.87 -3.04
N PHE A 129 11.23 5.81 -3.15
CA PHE A 129 11.95 6.16 -4.37
C PHE A 129 13.46 6.06 -4.11
N CYS A 130 14.16 5.21 -4.87
CA CYS A 130 15.61 5.09 -4.73
C CYS A 130 16.32 6.35 -5.25
N GLY A 131 17.58 6.57 -4.86
CA GLY A 131 18.33 7.77 -5.24
C GLY A 131 18.47 7.96 -6.77
N ALA A 132 18.60 6.87 -7.53
CA ALA A 132 18.64 6.94 -9.00
C ALA A 132 17.31 7.44 -9.59
N LEU A 133 16.19 6.97 -9.04
CA LEU A 133 14.85 7.37 -9.48
C LEU A 133 14.53 8.81 -9.08
N LEU A 134 14.88 9.22 -7.87
CA LEU A 134 14.75 10.62 -7.41
C LEU A 134 15.55 11.55 -8.31
N LYS A 135 16.82 11.25 -8.58
CA LYS A 135 17.66 12.03 -9.49
C LYS A 135 17.05 12.14 -10.89
N HIS A 136 16.47 11.06 -11.42
CA HIS A 136 15.80 11.10 -12.72
C HIS A 136 14.57 12.02 -12.71
N ILE A 137 13.72 11.89 -11.68
CA ILE A 137 12.52 12.71 -11.50
C ILE A 137 12.86 14.21 -11.36
N GLU A 138 13.86 14.53 -10.54
CA GLU A 138 14.31 15.90 -10.25
C GLU A 138 14.91 16.60 -11.48
N ASN A 139 15.57 15.86 -12.36
CA ASN A 139 16.07 16.38 -13.63
C ASN A 139 14.98 16.51 -14.71
N GLY A 140 13.77 16.00 -14.43
CA GLY A 140 12.62 16.08 -15.33
C GLY A 140 11.90 17.44 -15.27
N PRO A 141 10.78 17.58 -16.00
CA PRO A 141 10.00 18.80 -15.98
C PRO A 141 9.39 19.11 -14.60
N ALA A 142 9.64 20.33 -14.10
CA ALA A 142 9.23 20.72 -12.74
C ALA A 142 7.70 20.73 -12.51
N LYS A 143 6.89 20.98 -13.55
CA LYS A 143 5.41 21.06 -13.42
C LYS A 143 4.78 19.69 -13.07
N PRO A 144 5.02 18.60 -13.85
CA PRO A 144 4.61 17.25 -13.48
C PRO A 144 5.03 16.84 -12.07
N TYR A 145 6.29 17.13 -11.68
CA TYR A 145 6.78 16.81 -10.34
C TYR A 145 5.99 17.51 -9.23
N ARG A 146 5.71 18.82 -9.36
CA ARG A 146 4.88 19.54 -8.37
C ARG A 146 3.46 18.99 -8.26
N ILE A 147 2.86 18.61 -9.39
CA ILE A 147 1.52 17.99 -9.39
C ILE A 147 1.56 16.65 -8.66
N PHE A 148 2.57 15.83 -8.96
CA PHE A 148 2.79 14.54 -8.33
C PHE A 148 2.96 14.64 -6.80
N ILE A 149 3.81 15.56 -6.32
CA ILE A 149 4.01 15.79 -4.88
C ILE A 149 2.70 16.21 -4.20
N LYS A 150 1.95 17.14 -4.80
CA LYS A 150 0.64 17.55 -4.26
C LYS A 150 -0.32 16.37 -4.14
N GLN A 151 -0.36 15.49 -5.14
CA GLN A 151 -1.22 14.30 -5.09
C GLN A 151 -0.76 13.31 -4.01
N LEU A 152 0.55 13.14 -3.79
CA LEU A 152 1.06 12.32 -2.70
C LEU A 152 0.63 12.86 -1.34
N ASP A 153 0.74 14.16 -1.11
CA ASP A 153 0.31 14.81 0.14
C ASP A 153 -1.18 14.58 0.40
N GLU A 154 -2.03 14.79 -0.62
CA GLU A 154 -3.47 14.53 -0.52
C GLU A 154 -3.77 13.06 -0.17
N ILE A 155 -3.02 12.10 -0.71
CA ILE A 155 -3.21 10.68 -0.38
C ILE A 155 -2.82 10.38 1.07
N VAL A 156 -1.74 10.98 1.58
CA VAL A 156 -1.32 10.80 2.98
C VAL A 156 -2.40 11.32 3.93
N ASP A 157 -2.95 12.51 3.66
CA ASP A 157 -4.01 13.10 4.48
C ASP A 157 -5.27 12.24 4.47
N LEU A 158 -5.71 11.78 3.29
CA LEU A 158 -6.87 10.88 3.16
C LEU A 158 -6.64 9.55 3.87
N ARG A 159 -5.43 8.97 3.78
CA ARG A 159 -5.11 7.71 4.48
C ARG A 159 -5.18 7.91 5.99
N LYS A 160 -4.66 9.03 6.50
CA LYS A 160 -4.76 9.37 7.92
C LYS A 160 -6.21 9.49 8.36
N GLU A 161 -7.03 10.22 7.61
CA GLU A 161 -8.46 10.37 7.89
C GLU A 161 -9.19 9.01 7.95
N MET A 162 -8.93 8.15 6.97
CA MET A 162 -9.48 6.79 6.91
C MET A 162 -9.05 5.96 8.12
N LEU A 163 -7.77 5.98 8.50
CA LEU A 163 -7.28 5.20 9.63
C LEU A 163 -7.81 5.72 10.97
N ASP A 164 -7.76 7.03 11.19
CA ASP A 164 -8.29 7.67 12.41
C ASP A 164 -9.78 7.36 12.58
N GLY A 165 -10.51 7.37 11.47
CA GLY A 165 -11.92 7.02 11.44
C GLY A 165 -12.19 5.55 11.79
N PHE A 166 -11.44 4.62 11.17
CA PHE A 166 -11.55 3.19 11.47
C PHE A 166 -11.25 2.92 12.94
N PHE A 167 -10.17 3.47 13.48
CA PHE A 167 -9.77 3.28 14.88
C PHE A 167 -10.75 3.91 15.86
N ARG A 168 -11.47 4.97 15.49
CA ARG A 168 -12.54 5.54 16.32
C ARG A 168 -13.69 4.56 16.47
N ILE A 169 -14.16 3.98 15.36
CA ILE A 169 -15.24 2.97 15.37
C ILE A 169 -14.80 1.74 16.18
N LEU A 170 -13.59 1.25 15.92
CA LEU A 170 -13.04 0.09 16.63
C LEU A 170 -12.96 0.31 18.16
N LYS A 171 -12.66 1.52 18.62
CA LYS A 171 -12.62 1.85 20.06
C LYS A 171 -14.02 1.98 20.69
N SER A 172 -15.03 2.24 19.88
CA SER A 172 -16.41 2.40 20.33
C SER A 172 -17.22 1.10 20.29
N ALA A 173 -16.67 0.03 19.69
CA ALA A 173 -17.22 -1.31 19.62
C ALA A 173 -16.70 -2.21 20.76
#